data_AF-A0A164ZUJ9-F1
#
_entry.id   AF-A0A164ZUJ9-F1
#
_cell.length_a   1.000
_cell.length_b   1.000
_cell.length_c   1.000
_cell.angle_alpha   90.00
_cell.angle_beta   90.00
_cell.angle_gamma   90.00
#
_symmetry.space_group_name_H-M   'P 1'
#
loop_
_entity.id
_entity.type
_entity.pdbx_description
1 polymer ?
#
loop_
_entity_poly.entity_id
_entity_poly.type
_entity_poly.pdbx_seq_one_letter_code
_entity_poly.pdbx_strand_id
1 'polypeptide(L)'
;MAARRDTWRPKVFGGAPSKIASINHGTYFYHAAQEGLLANDTNIHAGIRTTISGPSDYENDGYCGFEIVEAREIDIIGIDGIIKKIRDRVGSERPVYWSIDIDTLDPAFAPATGTPETGGWSTRELRTILRGLDGINLIGADIVEVAPAYDTNAEHTTMAAADALYEVLTIMVKSGPLSGMANPGKGETTG
;
A
#
# COMPACT_ATOMS: atom_id res chain seq x y z
N MET A 1 0.31 -0.37 0.86
CA MET A 1 1.31 -1.07 1.70
C MET A 1 2.10 0.02 2.39
N ALA A 2 2.18 -0.01 3.72
CA ALA A 2 2.87 1.01 4.51
C ALA A 2 3.14 0.50 5.93
N ALA A 3 4.10 1.10 6.64
CA ALA A 3 4.29 0.90 8.08
C ALA A 3 3.17 1.57 8.91
N ARG A 4 2.63 2.67 8.36
CA ARG A 4 1.57 3.51 8.92
C ARG A 4 0.28 3.36 8.12
N ARG A 5 -0.81 3.87 8.67
CA ARG A 5 -2.17 3.71 8.11
C ARG A 5 -2.59 4.90 7.26
N ASP A 6 -2.01 6.08 7.47
CA ASP A 6 -2.31 7.33 6.76
C ASP A 6 -3.80 7.71 6.65
N THR A 7 -4.60 7.15 7.54
CA THR A 7 -6.03 7.40 7.78
C THR A 7 -6.22 8.32 8.97
N TRP A 8 -5.21 9.08 9.39
CA TRP A 8 -5.36 9.92 10.58
C TRP A 8 -6.40 11.00 10.35
N ARG A 9 -7.31 11.14 11.32
CA ARG A 9 -8.19 12.30 11.35
C ARG A 9 -7.31 13.53 11.60
N PRO A 10 -7.54 14.67 10.93
CA PRO A 10 -6.68 15.84 11.13
C PRO A 10 -6.67 16.44 12.56
N LYS A 11 -7.49 15.92 13.46
CA LYS A 11 -7.50 16.27 14.89
C LYS A 11 -6.46 15.49 15.72
N VAL A 12 -5.84 14.45 15.17
CA VAL A 12 -4.79 13.66 15.84
C VAL A 12 -3.48 14.48 15.87
N PHE A 13 -2.66 14.33 16.92
CA PHE A 13 -1.42 15.11 17.19
C PHE A 13 -1.62 16.63 17.42
N GLY A 14 -2.48 17.00 18.38
CA GLY A 14 -2.66 18.39 18.79
C GLY A 14 -3.62 19.20 17.89
N GLY A 15 -4.10 18.58 16.81
CA GLY A 15 -5.03 19.17 15.86
C GLY A 15 -4.34 20.07 14.84
N ALA A 16 -4.71 19.92 13.58
CA ALA A 16 -4.20 20.78 12.52
C ALA A 16 -4.58 22.25 12.80
N PRO A 17 -3.60 23.18 12.87
CA PRO A 17 -3.87 24.58 13.19
C PRO A 17 -4.62 25.32 12.08
N SER A 18 -4.77 24.72 10.91
CA SER A 18 -5.55 25.24 9.79
C SER A 18 -6.09 24.12 8.90
N LYS A 19 -7.05 24.43 8.04
CA LYS A 19 -7.53 23.51 7.00
C LYS A 19 -6.38 23.04 6.07
N ILE A 20 -5.41 23.90 5.80
CA ILE A 20 -4.27 23.55 4.95
C ILE A 20 -3.37 22.54 5.67
N ALA A 21 -3.04 22.79 6.95
CA ALA A 21 -2.22 21.88 7.76
C ALA A 21 -2.92 20.53 8.02
N SER A 22 -4.23 20.45 7.79
CA SER A 22 -5.03 19.22 7.92
C SER A 22 -4.75 18.22 6.80
N ILE A 23 -4.13 18.67 5.71
CA ILE A 23 -3.70 17.85 4.57
C ILE A 23 -2.21 17.60 4.72
N ASN A 24 -1.85 16.36 5.01
CA ASN A 24 -0.46 15.93 5.13
C ASN A 24 -0.33 14.43 4.79
N HIS A 25 0.89 13.92 4.80
CA HIS A 25 1.20 12.53 4.42
C HIS A 25 0.53 11.48 5.33
N GLY A 26 0.05 11.83 6.52
CA GLY A 26 -0.69 10.89 7.39
C GLY A 26 -2.22 10.98 7.27
N THR A 27 -2.77 11.86 6.42
CA THR A 27 -4.22 12.14 6.38
C THR A 27 -4.87 11.94 5.01
N TYR A 28 -4.11 11.54 3.98
CA TYR A 28 -4.65 11.53 2.61
C TYR A 28 -5.73 10.46 2.39
N PHE A 29 -5.63 9.26 3.01
CA PHE A 29 -6.72 8.27 2.93
C PHE A 29 -7.95 8.69 3.72
N TYR A 30 -7.79 9.49 4.78
CA TYR A 30 -8.93 10.11 5.46
C TYR A 30 -9.69 11.02 4.49
N HIS A 31 -9.00 11.94 3.82
CA HIS A 31 -9.65 12.86 2.89
C HIS A 31 -10.26 12.13 1.69
N ALA A 32 -9.56 11.14 1.12
CA ALA A 32 -10.07 10.32 0.03
C ALA A 32 -11.37 9.57 0.42
N ALA A 33 -11.45 9.05 1.64
CA ALA A 33 -12.68 8.44 2.16
C ALA A 33 -13.81 9.46 2.32
N GLN A 34 -13.53 10.65 2.86
CA GLN A 34 -14.53 11.71 3.01
C GLN A 34 -15.06 12.23 1.67
N GLU A 35 -14.23 12.20 0.62
CA GLU A 35 -14.59 12.60 -0.74
C GLU A 35 -15.26 11.48 -1.54
N GLY A 36 -15.42 10.28 -0.97
CA GLY A 36 -16.06 9.13 -1.63
C GLY A 36 -15.20 8.52 -2.74
N LEU A 37 -13.89 8.70 -2.69
CA LEU A 37 -12.93 8.18 -3.67
C LEU A 37 -12.49 6.73 -3.38
N LEU A 38 -12.79 6.22 -2.18
CA LEU A 38 -12.47 4.87 -1.75
C LEU A 38 -13.73 4.02 -1.67
N ALA A 39 -13.61 2.73 -1.99
CA ALA A 39 -14.67 1.77 -1.71
C ALA A 39 -14.80 1.57 -0.18
N ASN A 40 -15.98 1.19 0.32
CA ASN A 40 -16.15 1.03 1.77
C ASN A 40 -15.73 -0.36 2.28
N ASP A 41 -15.55 -1.33 1.37
CA ASP A 41 -15.53 -2.75 1.71
C ASP A 41 -14.43 -3.56 1.01
N THR A 42 -13.48 -2.91 0.34
CA THR A 42 -12.40 -3.61 -0.37
C THR A 42 -11.02 -3.00 -0.15
N ASN A 43 -10.85 -2.09 0.82
CA ASN A 43 -9.55 -1.51 1.11
C ASN A 43 -8.79 -2.36 2.13
N ILE A 44 -7.46 -2.38 2.01
CA ILE A 44 -6.57 -3.09 2.92
C ILE A 44 -5.24 -2.36 3.09
N HIS A 45 -4.79 -2.24 4.33
CA HIS A 45 -3.43 -1.88 4.67
C HIS A 45 -2.63 -3.13 5.00
N ALA A 46 -1.42 -3.21 4.48
CA ALA A 46 -0.55 -4.36 4.70
C ALA A 46 0.86 -3.87 5.07
N GLY A 47 1.42 -4.46 6.13
CA GLY A 47 2.71 -4.10 6.69
C GLY A 47 2.65 -3.17 7.90
N ILE A 48 1.45 -2.95 8.45
CA ILE A 48 1.23 -2.04 9.58
C ILE A 48 2.00 -2.54 10.80
N ARG A 49 2.76 -1.64 11.41
CA ARG A 49 3.55 -1.95 12.63
C ARG A 49 3.84 -0.75 13.52
N THR A 50 3.32 0.42 13.17
CA THR A 50 3.58 1.65 13.92
C THR A 50 3.19 1.48 15.39
N THR A 51 4.05 1.95 16.28
CA THR A 51 3.80 1.95 17.72
C THR A 51 2.50 2.70 18.03
N ILE A 52 1.55 2.02 18.67
CA ILE A 52 0.28 2.62 19.09
C ILE A 52 0.53 3.69 20.15
N SER A 53 -0.12 4.85 20.00
CA SER A 53 -0.13 5.92 20.99
C SER A 53 -1.16 5.68 22.10
N GLY A 54 -2.13 4.79 21.87
CA GLY A 54 -3.10 4.31 22.86
C GLY A 54 -4.19 3.39 22.26
N PRO A 55 -5.10 2.85 23.08
CA PRO A 55 -6.16 1.94 22.62
C PRO A 55 -7.09 2.54 21.56
N SER A 56 -7.27 3.86 21.56
CA SER A 56 -8.05 4.60 20.56
C SER A 56 -7.51 4.46 19.14
N ASP A 57 -6.22 4.13 19.00
CA ASP A 57 -5.62 3.89 17.69
C ASP A 57 -6.18 2.62 17.06
N TYR A 58 -6.63 1.62 17.84
CA TYR A 58 -7.32 0.45 17.30
C TYR A 58 -8.77 0.72 16.87
N GLU A 59 -9.38 1.81 17.34
CA GLU A 59 -10.80 2.09 17.10
C GLU A 59 -11.09 2.72 15.72
N ASN A 60 -10.09 3.06 14.91
CA ASN A 60 -10.28 4.01 13.80
C ASN A 60 -9.56 3.65 12.48
N ASP A 61 -9.84 2.49 11.91
CA ASP A 61 -9.64 2.24 10.46
C ASP A 61 -10.92 1.81 9.73
N GLY A 62 -11.85 1.15 10.44
CA GLY A 62 -13.08 0.64 9.86
C GLY A 62 -13.98 1.72 9.25
N TYR A 63 -13.88 2.97 9.70
CA TYR A 63 -14.67 4.07 9.13
C TYR A 63 -14.21 4.48 7.72
N CYS A 64 -12.95 4.18 7.34
CA CYS A 64 -12.44 4.32 5.98
C CYS A 64 -12.54 3.00 5.18
N GLY A 65 -13.11 1.94 5.78
CA GLY A 65 -13.28 0.65 5.11
C GLY A 65 -11.98 -0.15 4.93
N PHE A 66 -10.93 0.13 5.70
CA PHE A 66 -9.68 -0.63 5.63
C PHE A 66 -9.67 -1.82 6.57
N GLU A 67 -9.30 -2.98 6.05
CA GLU A 67 -8.78 -4.07 6.85
C GLU A 67 -7.27 -3.88 7.07
N ILE A 68 -6.74 -4.38 8.19
CA ILE A 68 -5.32 -4.28 8.53
C ILE A 68 -4.68 -5.66 8.49
N VAL A 69 -3.52 -5.73 7.85
CA VAL A 69 -2.57 -6.83 7.98
C VAL A 69 -1.31 -6.29 8.65
N GLU A 70 -1.06 -6.73 9.88
CA GLU A 70 0.13 -6.32 10.62
C GLU A 70 1.38 -7.00 10.03
N ALA A 71 2.53 -6.31 10.08
CA ALA A 71 3.79 -6.86 9.55
C ALA A 71 4.12 -8.23 10.19
N ARG A 72 3.90 -8.35 11.51
CA ARG A 72 4.14 -9.56 12.31
C ARG A 72 3.27 -10.76 11.95
N GLU A 73 2.16 -10.56 11.24
CA GLU A 73 1.31 -11.69 10.85
C GLU A 73 2.03 -12.65 9.93
N ILE A 74 3.06 -12.18 9.21
CA ILE A 74 3.92 -13.01 8.37
C ILE A 74 4.56 -14.17 9.14
N ASP A 75 4.83 -14.01 10.44
CA ASP A 75 5.37 -15.07 11.29
C ASP A 75 4.36 -16.18 11.58
N ILE A 76 3.07 -15.88 11.46
CA ILE A 76 1.96 -16.77 11.84
C ILE A 76 1.36 -17.44 10.60
N ILE A 77 1.08 -16.65 9.57
CA ILE A 77 0.37 -17.12 8.37
C ILE A 77 1.27 -17.23 7.13
N GLY A 78 2.54 -16.82 7.25
CA GLY A 78 3.49 -16.81 6.14
C GLY A 78 3.13 -15.83 5.03
N ILE A 79 4.02 -15.70 4.04
CA ILE A 79 3.80 -14.82 2.88
C ILE A 79 2.51 -15.20 2.12
N ASP A 80 2.25 -16.51 1.95
CA ASP A 80 1.07 -16.99 1.24
C ASP A 80 -0.24 -16.62 1.96
N GLY A 81 -0.25 -16.62 3.30
CA GLY A 81 -1.39 -16.17 4.08
C GLY A 81 -1.66 -14.67 3.92
N ILE A 82 -0.59 -13.85 3.87
CA ILE A 82 -0.68 -12.41 3.60
C ILE A 82 -1.27 -12.16 2.20
N ILE A 83 -0.74 -12.84 1.18
CA ILE A 83 -1.25 -12.76 -0.19
C ILE A 83 -2.73 -13.15 -0.23
N LYS A 84 -3.10 -14.25 0.41
CA LYS A 84 -4.48 -14.72 0.45
C LYS A 84 -5.40 -13.67 1.09
N LYS A 85 -5.03 -13.12 2.24
CA LYS A 85 -5.81 -12.06 2.91
C LYS A 85 -6.03 -10.85 2.01
N ILE A 86 -4.98 -10.36 1.36
CA ILE A 86 -5.09 -9.22 0.43
C ILE A 86 -6.06 -9.57 -0.71
N ARG A 87 -5.90 -10.73 -1.35
CA ARG A 87 -6.77 -11.16 -2.47
C ARG A 87 -8.22 -11.36 -2.05
N ASP A 88 -8.46 -11.97 -0.90
CA ASP A 88 -9.81 -12.18 -0.36
C ASP A 88 -10.51 -10.84 -0.10
N ARG A 89 -9.76 -9.83 0.37
CA ARG A 89 -10.28 -8.51 0.72
C ARG A 89 -10.58 -7.64 -0.50
N VAL A 90 -9.66 -7.58 -1.47
CA VAL A 90 -9.77 -6.69 -2.63
C VAL A 90 -10.55 -7.31 -3.79
N GLY A 91 -10.57 -8.64 -3.88
CA GLY A 91 -11.14 -9.37 -5.01
C GLY A 91 -10.33 -9.22 -6.31
N SER A 92 -10.83 -9.79 -7.40
CA SER A 92 -10.17 -9.74 -8.71
C SER A 92 -10.91 -8.92 -9.76
N GLU A 93 -12.19 -8.59 -9.54
CA GLU A 93 -13.03 -7.95 -10.55
C GLU A 93 -12.99 -6.42 -10.49
N ARG A 94 -13.00 -5.85 -9.28
CA ARG A 94 -13.08 -4.40 -9.08
C ARG A 94 -11.73 -3.75 -9.39
N PRO A 95 -11.70 -2.53 -9.93
CA PRO A 95 -10.46 -1.78 -10.10
C PRO A 95 -9.73 -1.59 -8.78
N VAL A 96 -8.44 -1.91 -8.76
CA VAL A 96 -7.57 -1.77 -7.59
C VAL A 96 -6.44 -0.80 -7.91
N TYR A 97 -6.15 0.08 -6.95
CA TYR A 97 -4.97 0.94 -6.95
C TYR A 97 -3.98 0.47 -5.89
N TRP A 98 -2.70 0.40 -6.21
CA TRP A 98 -1.66 0.08 -5.24
C TRP A 98 -0.86 1.32 -4.86
N SER A 99 -0.97 1.75 -3.61
CA SER A 99 0.02 2.68 -3.06
C SER A 99 1.05 1.90 -2.24
N ILE A 100 2.33 2.02 -2.61
CA ILE A 100 3.43 1.28 -1.99
C ILE A 100 4.38 2.28 -1.33
N ASP A 101 4.26 2.42 -0.02
CA ASP A 101 5.23 3.13 0.80
C ASP A 101 6.47 2.24 1.01
N ILE A 102 7.65 2.75 0.67
CA ILE A 102 8.90 2.02 0.84
C ILE A 102 9.21 1.75 2.31
N ASP A 103 8.64 2.54 3.23
CA ASP A 103 8.74 2.34 4.66
C ASP A 103 8.03 1.07 5.14
N THR A 104 7.27 0.37 4.29
CA THR A 104 6.80 -0.99 4.57
C THR A 104 7.96 -1.95 4.87
N LEU A 105 9.11 -1.70 4.24
CA LEU A 105 10.32 -2.49 4.44
C LEU A 105 10.99 -2.12 5.77
N ASP A 106 11.67 -3.10 6.37
CA ASP A 106 12.50 -2.82 7.54
C ASP A 106 13.63 -1.83 7.17
N PRO A 107 14.04 -0.91 8.07
CA PRO A 107 15.15 0.00 7.83
C PRO A 107 16.47 -0.69 7.47
N ALA A 108 16.65 -1.97 7.79
CA ALA A 108 17.76 -2.78 7.30
C ALA A 108 17.80 -2.88 5.76
N PHE A 109 16.66 -2.72 5.08
CA PHE A 109 16.53 -2.78 3.63
C PHE A 109 16.12 -1.45 2.99
N ALA A 110 15.37 -0.60 3.69
CA ALA A 110 14.95 0.72 3.24
C ALA A 110 15.24 1.81 4.30
N PRO A 111 16.52 2.14 4.56
CA PRO A 111 16.87 3.14 5.56
C PRO A 111 16.44 4.57 5.18
N ALA A 112 16.19 4.84 3.89
CA ALA A 112 16.04 6.18 3.35
C ALA A 112 14.56 6.58 3.15
N THR A 113 13.84 6.74 4.25
CA THR A 113 12.45 7.21 4.29
C THR A 113 12.28 8.26 5.40
N GLY A 114 11.24 9.08 5.32
CA GLY A 114 10.97 10.13 6.31
C GLY A 114 10.64 9.61 7.70
N THR A 115 10.05 8.41 7.81
CA THR A 115 9.53 7.89 9.08
C THR A 115 9.79 6.39 9.31
N PRO A 116 11.07 5.95 9.37
CA PRO A 116 11.43 4.53 9.45
C PRO A 116 10.91 3.86 10.73
N GLU A 117 10.37 2.64 10.61
CA GLU A 117 9.87 1.82 11.72
C GLU A 117 10.48 0.42 11.65
N THR A 118 11.11 -0.07 12.73
CA THR A 118 11.72 -1.42 12.75
C THR A 118 10.69 -2.55 12.82
N GLY A 119 11.09 -3.77 12.44
CA GLY A 119 10.20 -4.94 12.39
C GLY A 119 9.37 -5.01 11.11
N GLY A 120 9.89 -4.43 10.03
CA GLY A 120 9.25 -4.44 8.71
C GLY A 120 9.55 -5.71 7.93
N TRP A 121 8.99 -5.79 6.73
CA TRP A 121 9.30 -6.89 5.81
C TRP A 121 10.66 -6.69 5.14
N SER A 122 11.26 -7.78 4.70
CA SER A 122 12.40 -7.78 3.79
C SER A 122 11.99 -7.45 2.36
N THR A 123 12.95 -6.98 1.56
CA THR A 123 12.75 -6.77 0.11
C THR A 123 12.28 -8.02 -0.60
N ARG A 124 12.78 -9.19 -0.16
CA ARG A 124 12.35 -10.50 -0.68
C ARG A 124 10.88 -10.76 -0.40
N GLU A 125 10.43 -10.53 0.83
CA GLU A 125 9.02 -10.74 1.21
C GLU A 125 8.09 -9.81 0.45
N LEU A 126 8.42 -8.51 0.36
CA LEU A 126 7.63 -7.56 -0.43
C LEU A 126 7.52 -8.01 -1.90
N ARG A 127 8.63 -8.40 -2.54
CA ARG A 127 8.60 -8.90 -3.92
C ARG A 127 7.75 -10.15 -4.08
N THR A 128 7.84 -11.11 -3.15
CA THR A 128 7.00 -12.32 -3.19
C THR A 128 5.53 -11.97 -3.01
N ILE A 129 5.19 -11.05 -2.11
CA ILE A 129 3.81 -10.57 -1.94
C ILE A 129 3.32 -9.94 -3.23
N LEU A 130 4.03 -8.96 -3.81
CA LEU A 130 3.63 -8.29 -5.05
C LEU A 130 3.38 -9.29 -6.18
N ARG A 131 4.27 -10.27 -6.38
CA ARG A 131 4.09 -11.34 -7.38
C ARG A 131 2.88 -12.22 -7.12
N GLY A 132 2.57 -12.50 -5.86
CA GLY A 132 1.39 -13.28 -5.47
C GLY A 132 0.07 -12.56 -5.71
N LEU A 133 0.10 -11.24 -5.93
CA LEU A 133 -1.06 -10.42 -6.25
C LEU A 133 -1.35 -10.36 -7.77
N ASP A 134 -0.65 -11.15 -8.58
CA ASP A 134 -0.94 -11.33 -10.00
C ASP A 134 -2.41 -11.73 -10.24
N GLY A 135 -3.01 -11.17 -11.31
CA GLY A 135 -4.41 -11.38 -11.65
C GLY A 135 -5.42 -10.50 -10.91
N ILE A 136 -4.97 -9.58 -10.05
CA ILE A 136 -5.81 -8.48 -9.57
C ILE A 136 -6.00 -7.46 -10.70
N ASN A 137 -7.19 -6.88 -10.81
CA ASN A 137 -7.50 -5.79 -11.75
C ASN A 137 -6.82 -4.46 -11.32
N LEU A 138 -5.49 -4.42 -11.48
CA LEU A 138 -4.65 -3.28 -11.13
C LEU A 138 -4.75 -2.18 -12.19
N ILE A 139 -5.31 -1.03 -11.84
CA ILE A 139 -5.50 0.11 -12.75
C ILE A 139 -4.45 1.21 -12.61
N GLY A 140 -3.65 1.17 -11.55
CA GLY A 140 -2.61 2.14 -11.30
C GLY A 140 -1.86 1.85 -9.99
N ALA A 141 -0.68 2.41 -9.88
CA ALA A 141 0.13 2.30 -8.68
C ALA A 141 1.07 3.49 -8.50
N ASP A 142 1.50 3.73 -7.27
CA ASP A 142 2.60 4.61 -6.92
C ASP A 142 3.59 3.92 -5.97
N ILE A 143 4.81 4.47 -5.94
CA ILE A 143 5.82 4.16 -4.93
C ILE A 143 6.20 5.47 -4.26
N VAL A 144 6.05 5.54 -2.94
CA VAL A 144 6.15 6.77 -2.16
C VAL A 144 7.20 6.67 -1.06
N GLU A 145 7.48 7.82 -0.43
CA GLU A 145 8.37 7.97 0.74
C GLU A 145 9.83 7.52 0.55
N VAL A 146 10.28 7.39 -0.71
CA VAL A 146 11.70 7.29 -1.02
C VAL A 146 12.35 8.66 -0.80
N ALA A 147 13.29 8.74 0.13
CA ALA A 147 13.99 9.96 0.48
C ALA A 147 15.51 9.79 0.27
N PRO A 148 16.02 9.97 -0.97
CA PRO A 148 17.43 9.70 -1.31
C PRO A 148 18.45 10.43 -0.44
N ALA A 149 18.09 11.59 0.13
CA ALA A 149 18.93 12.35 1.05
C ALA A 149 19.30 11.58 2.33
N TYR A 150 18.53 10.56 2.71
CA TYR A 150 18.80 9.69 3.87
C TYR A 150 19.38 8.32 3.46
N ASP A 151 19.67 8.10 2.18
CA ASP A 151 20.22 6.83 1.72
C ASP A 151 21.73 6.76 1.95
N THR A 152 22.24 5.54 1.86
CA THR A 152 23.68 5.28 1.87
C THR A 152 24.25 5.41 0.46
N ASN A 153 25.59 5.42 0.34
CA ASN A 153 26.26 5.38 -0.97
C ASN A 153 25.89 4.13 -1.81
N ALA A 154 25.30 3.10 -1.19
CA ALA A 154 24.84 1.90 -1.88
C ALA A 154 23.40 2.01 -2.40
N GLU A 155 22.70 3.11 -2.11
CA GLU A 155 21.36 3.44 -2.63
C GLU A 155 20.32 2.32 -2.43
N HIS A 156 20.39 1.63 -1.29
CA HIS A 156 19.58 0.44 -1.01
C HIS A 156 18.08 0.71 -1.15
N THR A 157 17.61 1.86 -0.66
CA THR A 157 16.18 2.20 -0.69
C THR A 157 15.73 2.51 -2.10
N THR A 158 16.55 3.25 -2.84
CA THR A 158 16.30 3.58 -4.25
C THR A 158 16.27 2.31 -5.11
N MET A 159 17.19 1.37 -4.87
CA MET A 159 17.20 0.07 -5.54
C MET A 159 15.95 -0.76 -5.19
N ALA A 160 15.55 -0.81 -3.92
CA ALA A 160 14.35 -1.51 -3.49
C ALA A 160 13.08 -0.94 -4.14
N ALA A 161 12.98 0.39 -4.25
CA ALA A 161 11.89 1.07 -4.95
C ALA A 161 11.88 0.76 -6.45
N ALA A 162 13.04 0.76 -7.11
CA ALA A 162 13.15 0.40 -8.52
C ALA A 162 12.73 -1.06 -8.78
N ASP A 163 13.14 -1.98 -7.90
CA ASP A 163 12.73 -3.39 -7.97
C ASP A 163 11.22 -3.55 -7.79
N ALA A 164 10.62 -2.86 -6.81
CA ALA A 164 9.17 -2.88 -6.61
C ALA A 164 8.43 -2.32 -7.84
N LEU A 165 8.93 -1.24 -8.44
CA LEU A 165 8.37 -0.67 -9.67
C LEU A 165 8.40 -1.68 -10.82
N TYR A 166 9.50 -2.42 -10.95
CA TYR A 166 9.63 -3.45 -11.97
C TYR A 166 8.59 -4.57 -11.81
N GLU A 167 8.35 -5.04 -10.57
CA GLU A 167 7.32 -6.06 -10.30
C GLU A 167 5.92 -5.53 -10.64
N VAL A 168 5.59 -4.30 -10.24
CA VAL A 168 4.31 -3.65 -10.54
C VAL A 168 4.10 -3.52 -12.05
N LEU A 169 5.08 -2.97 -12.78
CA LEU A 169 5.00 -2.82 -14.24
C LEU A 169 4.83 -4.17 -14.93
N THR A 170 5.51 -5.21 -14.44
CA THR A 170 5.38 -6.56 -14.99
C THR A 170 3.95 -7.08 -14.86
N ILE A 171 3.31 -6.88 -13.70
CA ILE A 171 1.92 -7.29 -13.46
C ILE A 171 0.94 -6.49 -14.33
N MET A 172 1.14 -5.18 -14.45
CA MET A 172 0.33 -4.33 -15.32
C MET A 172 0.43 -4.75 -16.79
N VAL A 173 1.64 -5.03 -17.29
CA VAL A 173 1.86 -5.46 -18.68
C VAL A 173 1.24 -6.83 -18.95
N LYS A 174 1.35 -7.78 -18.01
CA LYS A 174 0.73 -9.11 -18.14
C LYS A 174 -0.79 -9.05 -18.24
N SER A 175 -1.41 -8.07 -17.58
CA SER A 175 -2.86 -7.86 -17.61
C SER A 175 -3.36 -7.29 -18.95
N GLY A 176 -2.45 -6.91 -19.85
CA GLY A 176 -2.75 -6.29 -21.12
C GLY A 176 -2.99 -4.78 -21.00
N PRO A 177 -3.14 -4.08 -22.14
CA PRO A 177 -3.36 -2.64 -22.12
C PRO A 177 -4.70 -2.31 -21.44
N LEU A 178 -4.72 -1.26 -20.61
CA LEU A 178 -5.95 -0.78 -19.95
C LEU A 178 -7.07 -0.47 -20.96
N SER A 179 -6.72 -0.12 -22.21
CA SER A 179 -7.68 0.12 -23.29
C SER A 179 -8.50 -1.12 -23.67
N GLY A 180 -7.98 -2.34 -23.46
CA GLY A 180 -8.70 -3.58 -23.69
C GLY A 180 -9.74 -3.88 -22.59
N MET A 181 -9.51 -3.43 -21.36
CA MET A 181 -10.41 -3.66 -20.23
C MET A 181 -11.63 -2.72 -20.22
N ALA A 182 -11.55 -1.56 -20.88
CA ALA A 182 -12.67 -0.63 -21.01
C ALA A 182 -13.75 -1.07 -22.04
N ASN A 183 -13.52 -2.17 -22.78
CA ASN A 183 -14.41 -2.66 -23.83
C ASN A 183 -14.51 -4.20 -23.88
N PRO A 184 -15.02 -4.86 -22.82
CA PRO A 184 -15.07 -6.32 -22.74
C PRO A 184 -15.99 -6.98 -23.79
N GLY A 185 -16.79 -6.21 -24.54
CA GLY A 185 -17.74 -6.71 -25.54
C GLY A 185 -17.29 -6.68 -27.01
N LYS A 186 -16.02 -6.34 -27.33
CA LYS A 186 -15.52 -6.28 -28.73
C LYS A 186 -14.37 -7.25 -29.02
N GLY A 187 -14.37 -8.39 -28.33
CA GLY A 187 -13.32 -9.41 -28.42
C GLY A 187 -13.71 -10.71 -29.09
N GLU A 188 -14.83 -10.79 -29.81
CA GLU A 188 -15.17 -11.96 -30.64
C GLU A 188 -15.94 -11.50 -31.88
N THR A 189 -15.20 -11.12 -32.92
CA THR A 189 -15.62 -11.27 -34.31
C THR A 189 -14.39 -11.05 -35.19
N THR A 190 -14.17 -12.02 -36.09
CA THR A 190 -13.18 -12.10 -37.19
C THR A 190 -11.95 -12.96 -36.94
N GLY A 191 -11.91 -14.10 -37.63
CA GLY A 191 -10.78 -15.02 -37.78
C GLY A 191 -11.21 -16.47 -37.88
#